data_AF-A0A1Q7HNI0-F1
#
_entry.id   AF-A0A1Q7HNI0-F1
#
_cell.length_a   1.000
_cell.length_b   1.000
_cell.length_c   1.000
_cell.angle_alpha   90.00
_cell.angle_beta   90.00
_cell.angle_gamma   90.00
#
_symmetry.space_group_name_H-M   'P 1'
#
loop_
_entity.id
_entity.type
_entity.pdbx_description
1 polymer ?
#
loop_
_entity_poly.entity_id
_entity_poly.type
_entity_poly.pdbx_seq_one_letter_code
_entity_poly.pdbx_strand_id
1 'polypeptide(L)'
;MIVGTGPGGLQVSYSLRRLGIRHALISDDPSPGGMFRRWPFFQRLLSWTKPYAPIARGTRYYERYDWNSLIPDEDRHRAIQPRLMEASLATFARDTGIEARYGCHWESTSREGDRFVLGTSDGEYRCRVAVFAIGMAEPWKPDIPGLGAVPHYADTRSPETYAGRRVFIIGKEVGAFELANGFLPWARQIVLGSSRPAQLSVMTNSLVGVRARYVQPYEDYVLGGGVVLLNATIDEVSGVSGAYRVRTTRIDGGGVFALEVDDVIASTGFSSPLRDLPSLGASTFGRNGIPALSPFFESIGAPDLYFAGTVTQGAPGLKKHGIPSSSGGVGGHRYNGRILARHVAQKYFGLDPERPKLQRDGVPSFLLAEAAHAPELWLQKSYLARVVLIDATRGIVDDGVLPLQHFVDSAGPDAVAVAVEANPKGEIYPAVYVRKGNAVSEHLLPSNPLLDFETAEHRAMLTAALTPLLQG
;
A
#
# COMPACT_ATOMS: atom_id res chain seq x y z
N MET A 1 -5.21 -14.39 15.40
CA MET A 1 -4.44 -15.20 14.43
C MET A 1 -4.09 -14.33 13.25
N ILE A 2 -2.95 -14.56 12.62
CA ILE A 2 -2.52 -13.85 11.40
C ILE A 2 -2.26 -14.87 10.30
N VAL A 3 -2.75 -14.60 9.09
CA VAL A 3 -2.54 -15.42 7.89
C VAL A 3 -1.66 -14.67 6.90
N GLY A 4 -0.48 -15.21 6.59
CA GLY A 4 0.47 -14.69 5.61
C GLY A 4 1.69 -14.03 6.23
N THR A 5 2.88 -14.37 5.71
CA THR A 5 4.20 -13.84 6.14
C THR A 5 4.83 -12.91 5.09
N GLY A 6 4.01 -12.19 4.34
CA GLY A 6 4.45 -11.03 3.57
C GLY A 6 4.76 -9.83 4.48
N PRO A 7 5.21 -8.67 3.93
CA PRO A 7 5.58 -7.50 4.72
C PRO A 7 4.49 -7.04 5.71
N GLY A 8 3.22 -7.05 5.28
CA GLY A 8 2.10 -6.69 6.14
C GLY A 8 1.92 -7.60 7.35
N GLY A 9 2.00 -8.92 7.15
CA GLY A 9 1.82 -9.90 8.21
C GLY A 9 2.98 -9.88 9.21
N LEU A 10 4.22 -9.77 8.71
CA LEU A 10 5.41 -9.63 9.55
C LEU A 10 5.36 -8.35 10.39
N GLN A 11 4.95 -7.22 9.80
CA GLN A 11 4.86 -5.97 10.53
C GLN A 11 3.80 -6.01 11.65
N VAL A 12 2.61 -6.53 11.36
CA VAL A 12 1.56 -6.68 12.38
C VAL A 12 1.99 -7.65 13.48
N SER A 13 2.59 -8.78 13.09
CA SER A 13 3.10 -9.78 14.05
C SER A 13 4.14 -9.18 14.98
N TYR A 14 5.13 -8.46 14.42
CA TYR A 14 6.12 -7.72 15.19
C TYR A 14 5.46 -6.78 16.19
N SER A 15 4.54 -5.92 15.71
CA SER A 15 3.90 -4.90 16.54
C SER A 15 3.01 -5.50 17.65
N LEU A 16 2.27 -6.57 17.37
CA LEU A 16 1.49 -7.29 18.40
C LEU A 16 2.40 -7.93 19.45
N ARG A 17 3.52 -8.54 19.03
CA ARG A 17 4.49 -9.14 19.95
C ARG A 17 5.14 -8.11 20.86
N ARG A 18 5.48 -6.92 20.34
CA ARG A 18 5.99 -5.79 21.13
C ARG A 18 4.99 -5.29 22.17
N LEU A 19 3.69 -5.44 21.91
CA LEU A 19 2.60 -5.15 22.84
C LEU A 19 2.28 -6.31 23.79
N GLY A 20 3.07 -7.39 23.79
CA GLY A 20 2.87 -8.55 24.65
C GLY A 20 1.76 -9.50 24.20
N ILE A 21 1.20 -9.33 23.01
CA ILE A 21 0.07 -10.12 22.50
C ILE A 21 0.59 -11.37 21.80
N ARG A 22 0.38 -12.52 22.45
CA ARG A 22 0.63 -13.84 21.84
C ARG A 22 -0.39 -14.12 20.75
N HIS A 23 0.07 -14.59 19.61
CA HIS A 23 -0.77 -14.91 18.46
C HIS A 23 -0.12 -16.00 17.61
N ALA A 24 -0.94 -16.79 16.93
CA ALA A 24 -0.48 -17.66 15.86
C ALA A 24 -0.28 -16.84 14.57
N LEU A 25 0.80 -17.15 13.85
CA LEU A 25 1.12 -16.63 12.52
C LEU A 25 1.39 -17.85 11.61
N ILE A 26 0.66 -17.95 10.51
CA ILE A 26 0.78 -19.06 9.55
C ILE A 26 1.11 -18.54 8.15
N SER A 27 1.73 -19.38 7.32
CA SER A 27 1.99 -19.08 5.92
C SER A 27 2.06 -20.35 5.09
N ASP A 28 1.51 -20.26 3.88
CA ASP A 28 1.65 -21.28 2.84
C ASP A 28 3.08 -21.32 2.28
N ASP A 29 3.75 -20.17 2.21
CA ASP A 29 5.13 -20.09 1.72
C ASP A 29 6.09 -20.80 2.69
N PRO A 30 7.21 -21.36 2.18
CA PRO A 30 8.17 -22.09 3.03
C PRO A 30 9.08 -21.17 3.87
N SER A 31 9.08 -19.85 3.63
CA SER A 31 9.79 -18.85 4.43
C SER A 31 9.24 -17.41 4.18
N PRO A 32 9.64 -16.38 4.95
CA PRO A 32 9.16 -15.00 4.80
C PRO A 32 9.27 -14.44 3.38
N GLY A 33 8.33 -13.55 3.02
CA GLY A 33 8.42 -12.77 1.79
C GLY A 33 7.10 -12.61 1.05
N GLY A 34 6.21 -13.60 1.15
CA GLY A 34 4.95 -13.58 0.39
C GLY A 34 5.22 -13.52 -1.12
N MET A 35 4.44 -12.70 -1.82
CA MET A 35 4.58 -12.47 -3.26
C MET A 35 5.99 -12.03 -3.70
N PHE A 36 6.77 -11.39 -2.83
CA PHE A 36 8.12 -10.91 -3.15
C PHE A 36 9.13 -12.02 -3.40
N ARG A 37 8.76 -13.27 -3.10
CA ARG A 37 9.54 -14.45 -3.47
C ARG A 37 9.46 -14.77 -4.96
N ARG A 38 8.41 -14.30 -5.64
CA ARG A 38 8.08 -14.64 -7.04
C ARG A 38 8.09 -13.40 -7.94
N TRP A 39 7.65 -12.25 -7.44
CA TRP A 39 7.49 -11.01 -8.21
C TRP A 39 8.10 -9.81 -7.48
N PRO A 40 8.46 -8.72 -8.19
CA PRO A 40 8.26 -8.44 -9.63
C PRO A 40 9.15 -9.29 -10.54
N PHE A 41 8.80 -9.39 -11.83
CA PHE A 41 9.47 -10.26 -12.81
C PHE A 41 10.97 -9.99 -12.91
N PHE A 42 11.39 -8.72 -12.91
CA PHE A 42 12.82 -8.36 -12.91
C PHE A 42 13.44 -8.31 -11.51
N GLN A 43 12.73 -8.76 -10.47
CA GLN A 43 13.12 -8.71 -9.06
C GLN A 43 13.63 -7.34 -8.59
N ARG A 44 13.10 -6.27 -9.23
CA ARG A 44 13.46 -4.89 -8.94
C ARG A 44 12.27 -4.13 -8.38
N LEU A 45 12.42 -3.62 -7.16
CA LEU A 45 11.38 -2.81 -6.52
C LEU A 45 11.18 -1.47 -7.25
N LEU A 46 9.92 -1.08 -7.39
CA LEU A 46 9.49 0.22 -7.90
C LEU A 46 9.81 1.37 -6.93
N SER A 47 9.76 1.05 -5.64
CA SER A 47 10.04 1.94 -4.51
C SER A 47 11.53 2.02 -4.24
N TRP A 48 11.98 3.19 -3.80
CA TRP A 48 13.39 3.48 -3.57
C TRP A 48 13.73 3.44 -2.09
N THR A 49 14.89 2.90 -1.79
CA THR A 49 15.56 3.07 -0.51
C THR A 49 16.84 3.85 -0.78
N LYS A 50 16.99 5.05 -0.20
CA LYS A 50 18.14 5.94 -0.40
C LYS A 50 19.22 5.60 0.65
N PRO A 51 20.34 4.96 0.28
CA PRO A 51 21.36 4.59 1.27
C PRO A 51 22.04 5.80 1.92
N TYR A 52 22.14 6.91 1.17
CA TYR A 52 22.75 8.17 1.59
C TYR A 52 21.68 9.27 1.63
N ALA A 53 20.85 9.26 2.69
CA ALA A 53 19.82 10.27 2.92
C ALA A 53 20.37 11.45 3.75
N PRO A 54 19.71 12.63 3.74
CA PRO A 54 20.08 13.77 4.61
C PRO A 54 19.83 13.51 6.10
N ILE A 55 19.20 12.39 6.45
CA ILE A 55 18.94 11.96 7.82
C ILE A 55 19.76 10.70 8.12
N ALA A 56 20.31 10.62 9.33
CA ALA A 56 21.13 9.49 9.76
C ALA A 56 20.39 8.15 9.66
N ARG A 57 21.04 7.17 9.04
CA ARG A 57 20.53 5.79 8.92
C ARG A 57 20.22 5.21 10.29
N GLY A 58 19.13 4.46 10.39
CA GLY A 58 18.71 3.83 11.64
C GLY A 58 17.91 4.73 12.58
N THR A 59 17.54 5.96 12.16
CA THR A 59 16.59 6.80 12.90
C THR A 59 15.16 6.63 12.34
N ARG A 60 14.13 7.04 13.10
CA ARG A 60 12.75 7.06 12.59
C ARG A 60 12.60 7.95 11.35
N TYR A 61 13.14 9.17 11.37
CA TYR A 61 13.02 10.09 10.23
C TYR A 61 13.73 9.58 8.96
N TYR A 62 14.75 8.70 9.10
CA TYR A 62 15.36 8.05 7.94
C TYR A 62 14.38 7.16 7.17
N GLU A 63 13.35 6.60 7.83
CA GLU A 63 12.39 5.71 7.19
C GLU A 63 11.61 6.40 6.06
N ARG A 64 11.56 7.73 6.02
CA ARG A 64 10.97 8.51 4.91
C ARG A 64 11.70 8.22 3.60
N TYR A 65 12.99 7.90 3.70
CA TYR A 65 13.90 7.63 2.60
C TYR A 65 14.14 6.13 2.39
N ASP A 66 13.62 5.28 3.26
CA ASP A 66 13.67 3.83 3.13
C ASP A 66 12.26 3.28 3.02
N TRP A 67 11.80 3.00 1.80
CA TRP A 67 10.42 2.60 1.54
C TRP A 67 10.17 1.10 1.72
N ASN A 68 11.20 0.32 2.01
CA ASN A 68 11.15 -1.13 1.82
C ASN A 68 11.53 -1.92 3.08
N SER A 69 12.23 -1.32 4.06
CA SER A 69 12.38 -1.95 5.38
C SER A 69 11.05 -1.97 6.14
N LEU A 70 10.84 -3.01 6.94
CA LEU A 70 9.85 -3.00 8.01
C LEU A 70 10.34 -2.15 9.18
N ILE A 71 9.42 -1.78 10.09
CA ILE A 71 9.63 -0.82 11.17
C ILE A 71 9.71 -1.53 12.52
N PRO A 72 10.92 -1.74 13.07
CA PRO A 72 11.12 -2.13 14.44
C PRO A 72 11.21 -0.91 15.37
N ASP A 73 10.99 -1.17 16.66
CA ASP A 73 11.28 -0.24 17.74
C ASP A 73 12.80 -0.21 18.03
N GLU A 74 13.48 -1.36 17.96
CA GLU A 74 14.92 -1.46 18.24
C GLU A 74 15.80 -0.97 17.08
N ASP A 75 16.70 -0.03 17.37
CA ASP A 75 17.52 0.64 16.35
C ASP A 75 18.41 -0.32 15.54
N ARG A 76 18.93 -1.38 16.18
CA ARG A 76 19.75 -2.40 15.52
C ARG A 76 19.04 -3.15 14.38
N HIS A 77 17.71 -3.15 14.37
CA HIS A 77 16.90 -3.82 13.34
C HIS A 77 16.35 -2.85 12.30
N ARG A 78 16.59 -1.55 12.43
CA ARG A 78 16.15 -0.55 11.44
C ARG A 78 17.03 -0.59 10.19
N ALA A 79 16.48 -0.04 9.10
CA ALA A 79 17.20 0.19 7.84
C ALA A 79 17.91 -1.07 7.30
N ILE A 80 17.17 -2.20 7.22
CA ILE A 80 17.70 -3.48 6.71
C ILE A 80 17.83 -3.45 5.18
N GLN A 81 16.83 -2.93 4.45
CA GLN A 81 16.86 -2.91 2.98
C GLN A 81 18.11 -2.26 2.38
N PRO A 82 18.61 -1.09 2.86
CA PRO A 82 19.84 -0.51 2.34
C PRO A 82 21.09 -1.40 2.55
N ARG A 83 21.03 -2.39 3.44
CA ARG A 83 22.13 -3.34 3.70
C ARG A 83 21.95 -4.66 2.95
N LEU A 84 20.71 -5.15 2.83
CA LEU A 84 20.38 -6.48 2.33
C LEU A 84 19.12 -6.37 1.47
N MET A 85 19.26 -6.37 0.14
CA MET A 85 18.11 -6.16 -0.76
C MET A 85 17.13 -7.35 -0.78
N GLU A 86 17.62 -8.56 -1.07
CA GLU A 86 16.78 -9.74 -1.31
C GLU A 86 16.37 -10.47 -0.02
N ALA A 87 17.19 -10.37 1.03
CA ALA A 87 17.01 -11.07 2.30
C ALA A 87 16.37 -10.22 3.40
N SER A 88 15.88 -9.01 3.10
CA SER A 88 15.47 -8.04 4.13
C SER A 88 14.32 -8.56 5.02
N LEU A 89 13.29 -9.17 4.42
CA LEU A 89 12.12 -9.66 5.16
C LEU A 89 12.47 -10.89 6.03
N ALA A 90 13.27 -11.82 5.50
CA ALA A 90 13.76 -12.96 6.26
C ALA A 90 14.68 -12.52 7.41
N THR A 91 15.56 -11.54 7.15
CA THR A 91 16.43 -10.93 8.17
C THR A 91 15.61 -10.25 9.25
N PHE A 92 14.59 -9.46 8.88
CA PHE A 92 13.71 -8.82 9.85
C PHE A 92 13.01 -9.85 10.74
N ALA A 93 12.40 -10.89 10.15
CA ALA A 93 11.70 -11.93 10.89
C ALA A 93 12.64 -12.66 11.88
N ARG A 94 13.83 -13.06 11.42
CA ARG A 94 14.84 -13.73 12.24
C ARG A 94 15.33 -12.82 13.38
N ASP A 95 15.76 -11.62 13.06
CA ASP A 95 16.45 -10.73 14.01
C ASP A 95 15.48 -10.18 15.07
N THR A 96 14.18 -10.08 14.75
CA THR A 96 13.12 -9.66 15.69
C THR A 96 12.42 -10.83 16.40
N GLY A 97 12.80 -12.08 16.09
CA GLY A 97 12.25 -13.28 16.73
C GLY A 97 10.78 -13.53 16.40
N ILE A 98 10.35 -13.24 15.17
CA ILE A 98 9.02 -13.59 14.68
C ILE A 98 8.99 -15.08 14.35
N GLU A 99 8.10 -15.79 15.01
CA GLU A 99 7.85 -17.22 14.79
C GLU A 99 6.58 -17.39 13.96
N ALA A 100 6.68 -18.17 12.89
CA ALA A 100 5.56 -18.50 12.02
C ALA A 100 5.58 -19.99 11.67
N ARG A 101 4.40 -20.57 11.48
CA ARG A 101 4.24 -21.91 10.91
C ARG A 101 4.22 -21.80 9.38
N TYR A 102 5.33 -22.11 8.75
CA TYR A 102 5.48 -22.14 7.29
C TYR A 102 4.97 -23.48 6.71
N GLY A 103 4.63 -23.49 5.43
CA GLY A 103 4.01 -24.66 4.77
C GLY A 103 2.63 -25.01 5.33
N CYS A 104 1.97 -24.07 6.01
CA CYS A 104 0.65 -24.24 6.60
C CYS A 104 -0.36 -23.47 5.74
N HIS A 105 -1.11 -24.22 4.93
CA HIS A 105 -2.06 -23.68 3.99
C HIS A 105 -3.37 -23.33 4.70
N TRP A 106 -3.85 -22.09 4.55
CA TRP A 106 -5.19 -21.71 5.00
C TRP A 106 -6.23 -22.21 3.98
N GLU A 107 -7.18 -23.00 4.45
CA GLU A 107 -8.15 -23.71 3.60
C GLU A 107 -9.55 -23.14 3.71
N SER A 108 -10.00 -22.89 4.94
CA SER A 108 -11.36 -22.44 5.22
C SER A 108 -11.44 -21.50 6.43
N THR A 109 -12.50 -20.70 6.49
CA THR A 109 -12.90 -19.94 7.69
C THR A 109 -14.39 -20.15 7.95
N SER A 110 -14.72 -20.38 9.21
CA SER A 110 -16.10 -20.35 9.70
C SER A 110 -16.18 -19.53 10.99
N ARG A 111 -17.40 -19.26 11.45
CA ARG A 111 -17.64 -18.55 12.71
C ARG A 111 -18.49 -19.42 13.64
N GLU A 112 -17.98 -19.65 14.84
CA GLU A 112 -18.64 -20.38 15.93
C GLU A 112 -18.82 -19.42 17.11
N GLY A 113 -20.03 -18.86 17.26
CA GLY A 113 -20.30 -17.84 18.27
C GLY A 113 -19.44 -16.58 18.07
N ASP A 114 -18.64 -16.24 19.08
CA ASP A 114 -17.76 -15.06 19.08
C ASP A 114 -16.35 -15.34 18.51
N ARG A 115 -16.11 -16.54 17.95
CA ARG A 115 -14.79 -16.95 17.46
C ARG A 115 -14.84 -17.36 15.99
N PHE A 116 -13.73 -17.13 15.31
CA PHE A 116 -13.42 -17.75 14.04
C PHE A 116 -12.76 -19.11 14.25
N VAL A 117 -13.11 -20.05 13.38
CA VAL A 117 -12.39 -21.32 13.19
C VAL A 117 -11.75 -21.27 11.81
N LEU A 118 -10.42 -21.31 11.77
CA LEU A 118 -9.65 -21.36 10.54
C LEU A 118 -9.19 -22.80 10.32
N GLY A 119 -9.70 -23.43 9.28
CA GLY A 119 -9.21 -24.71 8.79
C GLY A 119 -7.89 -24.50 8.05
N THR A 120 -6.90 -25.32 8.36
CA THR A 120 -5.60 -25.33 7.70
C THR A 120 -5.19 -26.75 7.37
N SER A 121 -4.24 -26.91 6.45
CA SER A 121 -3.61 -28.20 6.11
C SER A 121 -3.04 -28.95 7.33
N ASP A 122 -2.88 -28.23 8.43
CA ASP A 122 -2.07 -28.54 9.58
C ASP A 122 -2.90 -28.54 10.89
N GLY A 123 -4.23 -28.54 10.74
CA GLY A 123 -5.23 -28.56 11.80
C GLY A 123 -6.04 -27.26 11.91
N GLU A 124 -6.97 -27.21 12.86
CA GLU A 124 -7.80 -26.04 13.08
C GLU A 124 -7.16 -25.05 14.06
N TYR A 125 -7.33 -23.76 13.78
CA TYR A 125 -7.02 -22.68 14.71
C TYR A 125 -8.31 -21.96 15.12
N ARG A 126 -8.45 -21.66 16.41
CA ARG A 126 -9.58 -20.89 16.94
C ARG A 126 -9.09 -19.54 17.45
N CYS A 127 -9.72 -18.46 17.02
CA CYS A 127 -9.37 -17.12 17.49
C CYS A 127 -10.56 -16.18 17.49
N ARG A 128 -10.58 -15.22 18.41
CA ARG A 128 -11.55 -14.12 18.41
C ARG A 128 -11.26 -13.10 17.30
N VAL A 129 -9.97 -12.80 17.08
CA VAL A 129 -9.51 -11.81 16.10
C VAL A 129 -8.70 -12.50 15.01
N ALA A 130 -9.11 -12.35 13.76
CA ALA A 130 -8.44 -12.88 12.59
C ALA A 130 -7.87 -11.73 11.74
N VAL A 131 -6.59 -11.78 11.39
CA VAL A 131 -5.92 -10.78 10.55
C VAL A 131 -5.42 -11.46 9.27
N PHE A 132 -5.94 -11.06 8.12
CA PHE A 132 -5.56 -11.61 6.82
C PHE A 132 -4.54 -10.68 6.13
N ALA A 133 -3.29 -11.13 6.06
CA ALA A 133 -2.17 -10.47 5.38
C ALA A 133 -1.85 -11.16 4.04
N ILE A 134 -2.89 -11.49 3.29
CA ILE A 134 -2.87 -12.36 2.10
C ILE A 134 -2.47 -11.66 0.79
N GLY A 135 -2.34 -10.33 0.82
CA GLY A 135 -1.86 -9.53 -0.31
C GLY A 135 -2.78 -9.52 -1.53
N MET A 136 -2.31 -8.87 -2.60
CA MET A 136 -2.91 -8.94 -3.95
C MET A 136 -2.06 -9.91 -4.79
N ALA A 137 -2.22 -11.20 -4.53
CA ALA A 137 -1.28 -12.24 -4.99
C ALA A 137 -1.89 -13.27 -5.94
N GLU A 138 -3.19 -13.21 -6.22
CA GLU A 138 -3.87 -14.12 -7.13
C GLU A 138 -4.03 -13.49 -8.52
N PRO A 139 -3.42 -14.05 -9.59
CA PRO A 139 -3.61 -13.58 -10.96
C PRO A 139 -5.09 -13.41 -11.31
N TRP A 140 -5.46 -12.23 -11.83
CA TRP A 140 -6.83 -11.94 -12.19
C TRP A 140 -6.96 -11.66 -13.67
N LYS A 141 -7.95 -12.27 -14.32
CA LYS A 141 -8.30 -12.04 -15.73
C LYS A 141 -9.77 -11.65 -15.83
N PRO A 142 -10.14 -10.60 -16.59
CA PRO A 142 -11.53 -10.31 -16.90
C PRO A 142 -12.13 -11.41 -17.79
N ASP A 143 -13.46 -11.51 -17.79
CA ASP A 143 -14.18 -12.40 -18.69
C ASP A 143 -14.19 -11.84 -20.12
N ILE A 144 -13.16 -12.19 -20.88
CA ILE A 144 -12.99 -11.85 -22.28
C ILE A 144 -12.84 -13.17 -23.04
N PRO A 145 -13.61 -13.41 -24.12
CA PRO A 145 -13.51 -14.61 -24.92
C PRO A 145 -12.06 -14.98 -25.28
N GLY A 146 -11.66 -16.20 -24.90
CA GLY A 146 -10.34 -16.79 -25.13
C GLY A 146 -9.19 -16.29 -24.23
N LEU A 147 -9.41 -15.26 -23.40
CA LEU A 147 -8.38 -14.75 -22.48
C LEU A 147 -7.97 -15.79 -21.42
N GLY A 148 -8.85 -16.73 -21.07
CA GLY A 148 -8.56 -17.81 -20.13
C GLY A 148 -7.30 -18.61 -20.51
N ALA A 149 -7.07 -18.84 -21.80
CA ALA A 149 -5.94 -19.60 -22.34
C ALA A 149 -4.65 -18.77 -22.54
N VAL A 150 -4.71 -17.45 -22.34
CA VAL A 150 -3.56 -16.55 -22.50
C VAL A 150 -2.70 -16.57 -21.23
N PRO A 151 -1.36 -16.66 -21.30
CA PRO A 151 -0.49 -16.54 -20.13
C PRO A 151 -0.72 -15.23 -19.36
N HIS A 152 -0.77 -15.30 -18.03
CA HIS A 152 -0.78 -14.08 -17.20
C HIS A 152 0.64 -13.52 -17.05
N TYR A 153 0.77 -12.26 -16.63
CA TYR A 153 2.03 -11.65 -16.20
C TYR A 153 2.83 -12.58 -15.27
N ALA A 154 2.12 -13.30 -14.41
CA ALA A 154 2.69 -14.25 -13.45
C ALA A 154 3.43 -15.42 -14.09
N ASP A 155 3.06 -15.78 -15.32
CA ASP A 155 3.56 -16.94 -16.07
C ASP A 155 4.46 -16.51 -17.24
N THR A 156 4.95 -15.27 -17.21
CA THR A 156 5.79 -14.71 -18.27
C THR A 156 7.09 -15.49 -18.40
N ARG A 157 7.50 -15.77 -19.65
CA ARG A 157 8.74 -16.49 -19.96
C ARG A 157 9.94 -15.54 -19.94
N SER A 158 11.16 -16.07 -20.05
CA SER A 158 12.35 -15.20 -20.08
C SER A 158 12.31 -14.25 -21.29
N PRO A 159 12.80 -12.99 -21.17
CA PRO A 159 12.70 -11.97 -22.23
C PRO A 159 13.24 -12.43 -23.59
N GLU A 160 14.31 -13.22 -23.59
CA GLU A 160 14.98 -13.73 -24.79
C GLU A 160 14.05 -14.63 -25.63
N THR A 161 13.07 -15.28 -25.01
CA THR A 161 12.09 -16.11 -25.71
C THR A 161 11.12 -15.32 -26.59
N TYR A 162 11.09 -13.99 -26.41
CA TYR A 162 10.30 -13.06 -27.22
C TYR A 162 11.13 -12.39 -28.34
N ALA A 163 12.38 -12.81 -28.54
CA ALA A 163 13.24 -12.28 -29.60
C ALA A 163 12.59 -12.41 -30.99
N GLY A 164 12.53 -11.30 -31.73
CA GLY A 164 11.93 -11.24 -33.07
C GLY A 164 10.41 -11.40 -33.11
N ARG A 165 9.73 -11.52 -31.96
CA ARG A 165 8.27 -11.73 -31.87
C ARG A 165 7.50 -10.43 -31.77
N ARG A 166 6.24 -10.44 -32.24
CA ARG A 166 5.24 -9.40 -31.97
C ARG A 166 4.48 -9.81 -30.72
N VAL A 167 4.53 -8.99 -29.70
CA VAL A 167 3.92 -9.29 -28.40
C VAL A 167 2.78 -8.32 -28.13
N PHE A 168 1.59 -8.85 -27.82
CA PHE A 168 0.47 -8.06 -27.34
C PHE A 168 0.32 -8.19 -25.82
N ILE A 169 0.48 -7.09 -25.10
CA ILE A 169 0.31 -7.04 -23.65
C ILE A 169 -1.05 -6.39 -23.36
N ILE A 170 -1.95 -7.14 -22.73
CA ILE A 170 -3.25 -6.61 -22.28
C ILE A 170 -3.03 -5.87 -20.96
N GLY A 171 -3.18 -4.55 -20.99
CA GLY A 171 -2.88 -3.64 -19.88
C GLY A 171 -1.93 -2.52 -20.29
N LYS A 172 -2.01 -1.38 -19.61
CA LYS A 172 -1.14 -0.20 -19.80
C LYS A 172 -0.69 0.44 -18.49
N GLU A 173 -0.70 -0.35 -17.41
CA GLU A 173 -0.22 0.07 -16.10
C GLU A 173 1.19 -0.49 -15.83
N VAL A 174 1.64 -0.40 -14.58
CA VAL A 174 3.02 -0.69 -14.20
C VAL A 174 3.51 -2.08 -14.62
N GLY A 175 2.71 -3.12 -14.47
CA GLY A 175 3.09 -4.49 -14.87
C GLY A 175 3.31 -4.63 -16.36
N ALA A 176 2.47 -3.98 -17.18
CA ALA A 176 2.58 -4.03 -18.63
C ALA A 176 3.83 -3.27 -19.12
N PHE A 177 4.13 -2.13 -18.51
CA PHE A 177 5.34 -1.36 -18.80
C PHE A 177 6.62 -2.00 -18.28
N GLU A 178 6.55 -2.74 -17.16
CA GLU A 178 7.67 -3.58 -16.72
C GLU A 178 8.01 -4.61 -17.80
N LEU A 179 7.02 -5.40 -18.24
CA LEU A 179 7.22 -6.40 -19.29
C LEU A 179 7.72 -5.78 -20.60
N ALA A 180 7.06 -4.69 -21.04
CA ALA A 180 7.46 -4.00 -22.26
C ALA A 180 8.90 -3.49 -22.20
N ASN A 181 9.35 -2.97 -21.05
CA ASN A 181 10.73 -2.54 -20.87
C ASN A 181 11.70 -3.73 -20.99
N GLY A 182 11.35 -4.86 -20.37
CA GLY A 182 12.08 -6.11 -20.50
C GLY A 182 12.20 -6.65 -21.90
N PHE A 183 11.14 -6.56 -22.69
CA PHE A 183 11.08 -7.08 -24.05
C PHE A 183 11.60 -6.10 -25.10
N LEU A 184 11.78 -4.82 -24.76
CA LEU A 184 12.17 -3.78 -25.71
C LEU A 184 13.43 -4.12 -26.53
N PRO A 185 14.49 -4.73 -25.96
CA PRO A 185 15.67 -5.13 -26.75
C PRO A 185 15.47 -6.38 -27.63
N TRP A 186 14.37 -7.11 -27.47
CA TRP A 186 14.17 -8.45 -28.02
C TRP A 186 13.04 -8.50 -29.05
N ALA A 187 11.87 -8.00 -28.68
CA ALA A 187 10.67 -8.09 -29.49
C ALA A 187 10.75 -7.17 -30.73
N ARG A 188 10.31 -7.66 -31.89
CA ARG A 188 10.26 -6.80 -33.11
C ARG A 188 9.16 -5.74 -33.04
N GLN A 189 8.14 -5.97 -32.20
CA GLN A 189 7.04 -5.04 -31.96
C GLN A 189 6.37 -5.38 -30.62
N ILE A 190 6.01 -4.35 -29.85
CA ILE A 190 5.26 -4.52 -28.61
C ILE A 190 3.99 -3.68 -28.70
N VAL A 191 2.83 -4.29 -28.53
CA VAL A 191 1.55 -3.58 -28.49
C VAL A 191 0.98 -3.68 -27.09
N LEU A 192 0.76 -2.54 -26.42
CA LEU A 192 0.10 -2.50 -25.13
C LEU A 192 -1.34 -2.03 -25.33
N GLY A 193 -2.32 -2.89 -25.01
CA GLY A 193 -3.74 -2.65 -25.28
C GLY A 193 -4.57 -2.48 -24.00
N SER A 194 -5.32 -1.37 -23.90
CA SER A 194 -6.34 -1.16 -22.86
C SER A 194 -7.26 0.00 -23.24
N SER A 195 -8.48 0.02 -22.70
CA SER A 195 -9.47 1.06 -22.98
C SER A 195 -9.16 2.40 -22.33
N ARG A 196 -8.22 2.45 -21.37
CA ARG A 196 -7.78 3.71 -20.75
C ARG A 196 -6.44 4.16 -21.32
N PRO A 197 -6.23 5.46 -21.59
CA PRO A 197 -4.91 5.98 -21.94
C PRO A 197 -3.85 5.64 -20.88
N ALA A 198 -2.63 5.39 -21.33
CA ALA A 198 -1.49 5.27 -20.42
C ALA A 198 -1.23 6.62 -19.75
N GLN A 199 -1.04 6.63 -18.42
CA GLN A 199 -0.79 7.82 -17.62
C GLN A 199 0.52 7.65 -16.86
N LEU A 200 1.38 8.67 -16.89
CA LEU A 200 2.62 8.65 -16.11
C LEU A 200 2.31 8.89 -14.63
N SER A 201 2.87 8.06 -13.75
CA SER A 201 2.62 8.15 -12.30
C SER A 201 3.10 9.49 -11.72
N VAL A 202 4.16 10.07 -12.31
CA VAL A 202 4.70 11.39 -11.93
C VAL A 202 3.79 12.55 -12.34
N MET A 203 2.95 12.37 -13.35
CA MET A 203 1.96 13.39 -13.76
C MET A 203 0.68 13.30 -12.92
N THR A 204 0.32 12.10 -12.47
CA THR A 204 -0.86 11.85 -11.64
C THR A 204 -0.60 11.97 -10.14
N ASN A 205 0.64 12.28 -9.73
CA ASN A 205 1.07 12.35 -8.34
C ASN A 205 0.67 11.10 -7.52
N SER A 206 0.72 9.93 -8.15
CA SER A 206 0.28 8.67 -7.56
C SER A 206 1.30 7.54 -7.77
N LEU A 207 1.08 6.39 -7.13
CA LEU A 207 1.85 5.17 -7.40
C LEU A 207 1.24 4.31 -8.51
N VAL A 208 0.12 4.75 -9.10
CA VAL A 208 -0.64 4.06 -10.16
C VAL A 208 -0.19 4.56 -11.54
N GLY A 209 -0.26 3.69 -12.54
CA GLY A 209 0.13 3.99 -13.92
C GLY A 209 1.60 3.69 -14.24
N VAL A 210 2.12 4.33 -15.28
CA VAL A 210 3.47 4.10 -15.80
C VAL A 210 4.48 4.72 -14.85
N ARG A 211 5.31 3.88 -14.22
CA ARG A 211 6.34 4.34 -13.28
C ARG A 211 7.52 4.90 -14.06
N ALA A 212 8.14 5.96 -13.54
CA ALA A 212 9.31 6.60 -14.17
C ALA A 212 10.44 5.60 -14.51
N ARG A 213 10.63 4.56 -13.68
CA ARG A 213 11.60 3.48 -13.92
C ARG A 213 11.35 2.73 -15.24
N TYR A 214 10.10 2.62 -15.67
CA TYR A 214 9.67 1.87 -16.84
C TYR A 214 9.10 2.76 -17.94
N VAL A 215 9.57 4.01 -18.06
CA VAL A 215 9.04 4.97 -19.06
C VAL A 215 9.59 4.74 -20.46
N GLN A 216 10.69 3.99 -20.62
CA GLN A 216 11.36 3.80 -21.92
C GLN A 216 10.44 3.27 -23.04
N PRO A 217 9.54 2.28 -22.83
CA PRO A 217 8.57 1.89 -23.87
C PRO A 217 7.59 3.01 -24.26
N TYR A 218 7.31 3.95 -23.36
CA TYR A 218 6.49 5.11 -23.67
C TYR A 218 7.24 6.07 -24.58
N GLU A 219 8.52 6.30 -24.30
CA GLU A 219 9.41 7.10 -25.15
C GLU A 219 9.55 6.47 -26.55
N ASP A 220 9.77 5.16 -26.63
CA ASP A 220 9.82 4.43 -27.90
C ASP A 220 8.53 4.62 -28.73
N TYR A 221 7.36 4.52 -28.08
CA TYR A 221 6.07 4.81 -28.72
C TYR A 221 6.00 6.24 -29.29
N VAL A 222 6.43 7.25 -28.50
CA VAL A 222 6.43 8.65 -28.94
C VAL A 222 7.37 8.88 -30.11
N LEU A 223 8.49 8.16 -30.15
CA LEU A 223 9.50 8.25 -31.22
C LEU A 223 9.21 7.34 -32.43
N GLY A 224 8.17 6.49 -32.36
CA GLY A 224 7.81 5.55 -33.42
C GLY A 224 8.75 4.34 -33.55
N GLY A 225 9.39 3.90 -32.46
CA GLY A 225 10.44 2.88 -32.45
C GLY A 225 9.98 1.42 -32.54
N GLY A 226 8.67 1.15 -32.41
CA GLY A 226 8.09 -0.20 -32.51
C GLY A 226 7.16 -0.57 -31.37
N VAL A 227 7.10 0.23 -30.31
CA VAL A 227 6.06 0.13 -29.28
C VAL A 227 4.79 0.86 -29.74
N VAL A 228 3.64 0.22 -29.54
CA VAL A 228 2.31 0.79 -29.85
C VAL A 228 1.47 0.82 -28.58
N LEU A 229 1.00 2.02 -28.20
CA LEU A 229 0.02 2.17 -27.12
C LEU A 229 -1.40 2.22 -27.70
N LEU A 230 -2.09 1.08 -27.69
CA LEU A 230 -3.41 0.95 -28.28
C LEU A 230 -4.52 1.27 -27.26
N ASN A 231 -5.25 2.34 -27.52
CA ASN A 231 -6.45 2.76 -26.80
C ASN A 231 -7.68 2.02 -27.35
N ALA A 232 -7.94 0.82 -26.85
CA ALA A 232 -9.02 -0.04 -27.34
C ALA A 232 -9.56 -0.97 -26.25
N THR A 233 -10.84 -1.34 -26.34
CA THR A 233 -11.35 -2.52 -25.63
C THR A 233 -10.78 -3.77 -26.27
N ILE A 234 -10.52 -4.80 -25.47
CA ILE A 234 -10.15 -6.11 -25.97
C ILE A 234 -11.42 -6.94 -26.00
N ASP A 235 -11.86 -7.30 -27.20
CA ASP A 235 -13.17 -7.93 -27.40
C ASP A 235 -13.05 -9.45 -27.40
N GLU A 236 -11.93 -9.98 -27.92
CA GLU A 236 -11.67 -11.42 -28.05
C GLU A 236 -10.18 -11.68 -28.29
N VAL A 237 -9.68 -12.80 -27.78
CA VAL A 237 -8.39 -13.38 -28.16
C VAL A 237 -8.63 -14.79 -28.69
N SER A 238 -8.27 -15.04 -29.95
CA SER A 238 -8.39 -16.37 -30.56
C SER A 238 -7.03 -16.92 -30.98
N GLY A 239 -6.86 -18.24 -30.94
CA GLY A 239 -5.66 -18.91 -31.46
C GLY A 239 -5.73 -19.05 -32.98
N VAL A 240 -4.62 -18.81 -33.67
CA VAL A 240 -4.48 -18.98 -35.12
C VAL A 240 -3.14 -19.65 -35.39
N SER A 241 -3.13 -20.93 -35.79
CA SER A 241 -1.94 -21.71 -36.24
C SER A 241 -0.57 -21.24 -35.71
N GLY A 242 -0.34 -21.38 -34.40
CA GLY A 242 0.94 -21.02 -33.77
C GLY A 242 1.11 -19.53 -33.39
N ALA A 243 0.05 -18.74 -33.55
CA ALA A 243 -0.05 -17.33 -33.21
C ALA A 243 -1.41 -17.04 -32.53
N TYR A 244 -1.64 -15.77 -32.21
CA TYR A 244 -2.91 -15.27 -31.68
C TYR A 244 -3.46 -14.18 -32.57
N ARG A 245 -4.79 -14.08 -32.64
CA ARG A 245 -5.51 -12.94 -33.18
C ARG A 245 -6.23 -12.22 -32.05
N VAL A 246 -5.91 -10.95 -31.84
CA VAL A 246 -6.55 -10.10 -30.84
C VAL A 246 -7.53 -9.16 -31.55
N ARG A 247 -8.82 -9.31 -31.28
CA ARG A 247 -9.86 -8.40 -31.78
C ARG A 247 -10.09 -7.28 -30.75
N THR A 248 -10.08 -6.05 -31.23
CA THR A 248 -10.19 -4.85 -30.41
C THR A 248 -11.16 -3.86 -31.01
N THR A 249 -11.79 -3.03 -30.18
CA THR A 249 -12.59 -1.88 -30.62
C THR A 249 -11.94 -0.59 -30.13
N ARG A 250 -11.54 0.28 -31.06
CA ARG A 250 -10.83 1.52 -30.71
C ARG A 250 -11.77 2.50 -30.02
N ILE A 251 -11.27 3.16 -28.96
CA ILE A 251 -12.07 4.13 -28.20
C ILE A 251 -12.16 5.50 -28.87
N ASP A 252 -11.35 5.75 -29.90
CA ASP A 252 -11.30 7.01 -30.66
C ASP A 252 -12.23 7.03 -31.88
N GLY A 253 -13.15 6.06 -31.98
CA GLY A 253 -14.06 5.94 -33.11
C GLY A 253 -13.47 5.24 -34.34
N GLY A 254 -12.21 4.77 -34.28
CA GLY A 254 -11.56 4.05 -35.38
C GLY A 254 -12.11 2.64 -35.68
N GLY A 255 -13.23 2.25 -35.06
CA GLY A 255 -13.92 0.98 -35.31
C GLY A 255 -13.21 -0.25 -34.75
N VAL A 256 -13.65 -1.42 -35.24
CA VAL A 256 -13.08 -2.73 -34.89
C VAL A 256 -11.80 -2.95 -35.67
N PHE A 257 -10.76 -3.42 -34.97
CA PHE A 257 -9.46 -3.75 -35.55
C PHE A 257 -8.94 -5.06 -34.96
N ALA A 258 -8.42 -5.94 -35.80
CA ALA A 258 -7.81 -7.20 -35.38
C ALA A 258 -6.34 -7.23 -35.78
N LEU A 259 -5.51 -7.77 -34.88
CA LEU A 259 -4.07 -7.91 -35.07
C LEU A 259 -3.65 -9.35 -34.82
N GLU A 260 -2.75 -9.85 -35.67
CA GLU A 260 -2.08 -11.13 -35.46
C GLU A 260 -0.72 -10.91 -34.81
N VAL A 261 -0.47 -11.64 -33.73
CA VAL A 261 0.72 -11.54 -32.89
C VAL A 261 1.21 -12.92 -32.52
N ASP A 262 2.50 -13.02 -32.28
CA ASP A 262 3.16 -14.28 -31.93
C ASP A 262 2.87 -14.67 -30.46
N ASP A 263 2.69 -13.67 -29.59
CA ASP A 263 2.38 -13.86 -28.16
C ASP A 263 1.34 -12.85 -27.66
N VAL A 264 0.52 -13.30 -26.71
CA VAL A 264 -0.37 -12.43 -25.90
C VAL A 264 -0.04 -12.66 -24.43
N ILE A 265 0.02 -11.59 -23.64
CA ILE A 265 0.23 -11.67 -22.19
C ILE A 265 -0.83 -10.83 -21.49
N ALA A 266 -1.53 -11.44 -20.53
CA ALA A 266 -2.49 -10.74 -19.68
C ALA A 266 -1.75 -10.06 -18.51
N SER A 267 -1.54 -8.74 -18.60
CA SER A 267 -1.08 -7.91 -17.49
C SER A 267 -2.27 -7.20 -16.83
N THR A 268 -3.28 -7.99 -16.47
CA THR A 268 -4.60 -7.53 -16.02
C THR A 268 -4.70 -7.28 -14.52
N GLY A 269 -3.62 -7.56 -13.78
CA GLY A 269 -3.52 -7.28 -12.35
C GLY A 269 -3.80 -8.51 -11.50
N PHE A 270 -3.98 -8.28 -10.21
CA PHE A 270 -4.15 -9.33 -9.22
C PHE A 270 -5.40 -9.04 -8.38
N SER A 271 -5.88 -10.10 -7.72
CA SER A 271 -6.95 -10.06 -6.71
C SER A 271 -6.42 -10.57 -5.36
N SER A 272 -7.20 -10.33 -4.30
CA SER A 272 -6.93 -10.93 -3.00
C SER A 272 -7.58 -12.32 -2.96
N PRO A 273 -6.86 -13.38 -2.54
CA PRO A 273 -7.42 -14.72 -2.43
C PRO A 273 -8.34 -14.82 -1.20
N LEU A 274 -9.54 -14.23 -1.28
CA LEU A 274 -10.46 -14.07 -0.15
C LEU A 274 -11.20 -15.33 0.26
N ARG A 275 -11.21 -16.38 -0.58
CA ARG A 275 -11.88 -17.66 -0.29
C ARG A 275 -13.29 -17.47 0.25
N ASP A 276 -13.59 -18.05 1.41
CA ASP A 276 -14.86 -18.02 2.12
C ASP A 276 -15.16 -16.71 2.87
N LEU A 277 -14.22 -15.77 2.99
CA LEU A 277 -14.44 -14.55 3.77
C LEU A 277 -15.67 -13.73 3.33
N PRO A 278 -16.00 -13.61 2.02
CA PRO A 278 -17.23 -12.95 1.60
C PRO A 278 -18.50 -13.63 2.12
N SER A 279 -18.50 -14.97 2.26
CA SER A 279 -19.63 -15.71 2.85
C SER A 279 -19.82 -15.42 4.35
N LEU A 280 -18.77 -14.94 5.02
CA LEU A 280 -18.79 -14.46 6.40
C LEU A 280 -19.16 -12.97 6.53
N GLY A 281 -19.55 -12.32 5.42
CA GLY A 281 -19.98 -10.92 5.39
C GLY A 281 -18.89 -9.92 4.98
N ALA A 282 -17.68 -10.38 4.64
CA ALA A 282 -16.62 -9.47 4.21
C ALA A 282 -16.96 -8.81 2.86
N SER A 283 -17.27 -7.53 2.89
CA SER A 283 -17.65 -6.78 1.69
C SER A 283 -16.43 -6.47 0.82
N THR A 284 -16.63 -6.47 -0.51
CA THR A 284 -15.59 -6.13 -1.49
C THR A 284 -16.08 -5.09 -2.50
N PHE A 285 -15.17 -4.36 -3.13
CA PHE A 285 -15.47 -3.41 -4.19
C PHE A 285 -14.46 -3.50 -5.35
N GLY A 286 -14.85 -2.93 -6.49
CA GLY A 286 -14.02 -2.95 -7.71
C GLY A 286 -14.02 -4.30 -8.42
N ARG A 287 -13.50 -4.31 -9.66
CA ARG A 287 -13.53 -5.52 -10.52
C ARG A 287 -12.67 -6.67 -10.02
N ASN A 288 -11.66 -6.35 -9.21
CA ASN A 288 -10.72 -7.31 -8.62
C ASN A 288 -11.06 -7.65 -7.16
N GLY A 289 -12.24 -7.25 -6.66
CA GLY A 289 -12.74 -7.67 -5.36
C GLY A 289 -11.88 -7.22 -4.17
N ILE A 290 -11.45 -5.95 -4.14
CA ILE A 290 -10.69 -5.42 -3.00
C ILE A 290 -11.61 -5.36 -1.77
N PRO A 291 -11.21 -5.89 -0.60
CA PRO A 291 -11.98 -5.75 0.63
C PRO A 291 -12.30 -4.30 0.98
N ALA A 292 -13.56 -4.02 1.33
CA ALA A 292 -13.97 -2.74 1.90
C ALA A 292 -13.60 -2.72 3.38
N LEU A 293 -12.86 -1.69 3.82
CA LEU A 293 -12.29 -1.64 5.16
C LEU A 293 -12.64 -0.36 5.91
N SER A 294 -12.76 -0.47 7.23
CA SER A 294 -12.82 0.67 8.15
C SER A 294 -11.46 1.41 8.21
N PRO A 295 -11.39 2.59 8.84
CA PRO A 295 -10.12 3.28 9.07
C PRO A 295 -9.07 2.46 9.84
N PHE A 296 -9.51 1.49 10.65
CA PHE A 296 -8.64 0.56 11.38
C PHE A 296 -8.51 -0.81 10.71
N PHE A 297 -8.78 -0.87 9.40
CA PHE A 297 -8.57 -2.05 8.56
C PHE A 297 -9.44 -3.26 8.94
N GLU A 298 -10.53 -3.03 9.69
CA GLU A 298 -11.58 -4.03 9.95
C GLU A 298 -12.46 -4.18 8.71
N SER A 299 -12.87 -5.40 8.40
CA SER A 299 -13.74 -5.67 7.27
C SER A 299 -15.13 -5.06 7.48
N ILE A 300 -15.62 -4.36 6.46
CA ILE A 300 -17.01 -3.90 6.45
C ILE A 300 -17.92 -5.13 6.25
N GLY A 301 -18.82 -5.35 7.21
CA GLY A 301 -19.77 -6.47 7.21
C GLY A 301 -19.30 -7.73 7.94
N ALA A 302 -18.03 -7.81 8.34
CA ALA A 302 -17.49 -8.91 9.14
C ALA A 302 -16.68 -8.39 10.35
N PRO A 303 -17.32 -8.16 11.50
CA PRO A 303 -16.64 -7.72 12.72
C PRO A 303 -15.53 -8.68 13.15
N ASP A 304 -14.51 -8.15 13.84
CA ASP A 304 -13.32 -8.86 14.35
C ASP A 304 -12.40 -9.48 13.27
N LEU A 305 -12.76 -9.32 11.99
CA LEU A 305 -11.98 -9.72 10.83
C LEU A 305 -11.23 -8.50 10.29
N TYR A 306 -9.91 -8.57 10.25
CA TYR A 306 -9.04 -7.47 9.84
C TYR A 306 -8.16 -7.87 8.67
N PHE A 307 -7.65 -6.87 7.96
CA PHE A 307 -6.70 -7.05 6.86
C PHE A 307 -5.40 -6.28 7.10
N ALA A 308 -4.30 -6.80 6.55
CA ALA A 308 -2.97 -6.20 6.65
C ALA A 308 -2.23 -6.26 5.31
N GLY A 309 -1.17 -5.46 5.17
CA GLY A 309 -0.38 -5.39 3.95
C GLY A 309 -1.08 -4.61 2.83
N THR A 310 -0.82 -4.99 1.58
CA THR A 310 -1.34 -4.27 0.39
C THR A 310 -2.85 -4.19 0.34
N VAL A 311 -3.55 -5.15 0.95
CA VAL A 311 -5.02 -5.18 1.06
C VAL A 311 -5.57 -3.96 1.81
N THR A 312 -4.76 -3.33 2.67
CA THR A 312 -5.17 -2.11 3.41
C THR A 312 -5.43 -0.90 2.52
N GLN A 313 -5.13 -0.97 1.20
CA GLN A 313 -5.65 -0.01 0.22
C GLN A 313 -7.19 0.03 0.15
N GLY A 314 -7.85 -1.03 0.64
CA GLY A 314 -9.30 -1.10 0.85
C GLY A 314 -9.85 -0.10 1.87
N ALA A 315 -8.98 0.57 2.64
CA ALA A 315 -9.32 1.70 3.49
C ALA A 315 -8.94 3.01 2.76
N PRO A 316 -9.88 3.66 2.04
CA PRO A 316 -9.57 4.78 1.16
C PRO A 316 -9.19 6.08 1.89
N GLY A 317 -9.58 6.22 3.17
CA GLY A 317 -9.47 7.48 3.90
C GLY A 317 -10.38 8.55 3.31
N LEU A 318 -10.04 9.82 3.55
CA LEU A 318 -10.81 10.97 3.04
C LEU A 318 -10.77 11.11 1.52
N LYS A 319 -9.77 10.52 0.84
CA LYS A 319 -9.48 10.77 -0.59
C LYS A 319 -9.46 12.26 -0.94
N LYS A 320 -8.94 13.09 -0.02
CA LYS A 320 -8.82 14.54 -0.23
C LYS A 320 -8.04 14.77 -1.53
N HIS A 321 -8.57 15.63 -2.40
CA HIS A 321 -8.04 15.87 -3.76
C HIS A 321 -8.00 14.67 -4.71
N GLY A 322 -8.73 13.59 -4.42
CA GLY A 322 -8.72 12.36 -5.23
C GLY A 322 -7.44 11.53 -5.08
N ILE A 323 -6.58 11.86 -4.10
CA ILE A 323 -5.33 11.15 -3.85
C ILE A 323 -5.62 9.95 -2.95
N PRO A 324 -5.36 8.71 -3.41
CA PRO A 324 -5.56 7.52 -2.59
C PRO A 324 -4.46 7.35 -1.55
N SER A 325 -4.72 6.51 -0.54
CA SER A 325 -3.67 6.06 0.38
C SER A 325 -2.56 5.31 -0.39
N SER A 326 -1.31 5.43 0.07
CA SER A 326 -0.16 4.72 -0.52
C SER A 326 0.02 3.32 0.10
N SER A 327 -1.06 2.76 0.64
CA SER A 327 -1.09 1.46 1.32
C SER A 327 -0.78 0.27 0.39
N GLY A 328 -0.87 0.45 -0.93
CA GLY A 328 -0.43 -0.55 -1.91
C GLY A 328 1.08 -0.84 -1.87
N GLY A 329 1.91 0.06 -1.32
CA GLY A 329 3.36 -0.13 -1.17
C GLY A 329 3.79 -0.41 0.27
N VAL A 330 4.92 -1.11 0.44
CA VAL A 330 5.50 -1.45 1.76
C VAL A 330 5.68 -0.21 2.65
N GLY A 331 6.22 0.87 2.08
CA GLY A 331 6.44 2.13 2.79
C GLY A 331 5.17 2.71 3.43
N GLY A 332 4.00 2.47 2.83
CA GLY A 332 2.72 2.91 3.38
C GLY A 332 2.13 1.92 4.39
N HIS A 333 1.89 0.67 3.99
CA HIS A 333 1.14 -0.28 4.83
C HIS A 333 1.92 -0.80 6.05
N ARG A 334 3.24 -0.62 6.12
CA ARG A 334 3.99 -0.93 7.34
C ARG A 334 3.54 -0.07 8.54
N TYR A 335 3.08 1.15 8.31
CA TYR A 335 2.51 1.99 9.37
C TYR A 335 1.07 1.58 9.71
N ASN A 336 0.29 1.18 8.70
CA ASN A 336 -1.03 0.57 8.91
C ASN A 336 -0.94 -0.65 9.83
N GLY A 337 0.11 -1.47 9.69
CA GLY A 337 0.34 -2.63 10.56
C GLY A 337 0.55 -2.26 12.04
N ARG A 338 1.29 -1.16 12.32
CA ARG A 338 1.46 -0.64 13.69
C ARG A 338 0.15 -0.10 14.27
N ILE A 339 -0.61 0.64 13.46
CA ILE A 339 -1.92 1.19 13.84
C ILE A 339 -2.90 0.04 14.14
N LEU A 340 -2.97 -0.97 13.28
CA LEU A 340 -3.80 -2.15 13.47
C LEU A 340 -3.44 -2.89 14.76
N ALA A 341 -2.16 -3.14 15.02
CA ALA A 341 -1.71 -3.82 16.22
C ALA A 341 -2.11 -3.06 17.50
N ARG A 342 -1.94 -1.73 17.52
CA ARG A 342 -2.40 -0.89 18.63
C ARG A 342 -3.92 -0.92 18.81
N HIS A 343 -4.67 -0.83 17.72
CA HIS A 343 -6.15 -0.92 17.75
C HIS A 343 -6.62 -2.26 18.33
N VAL A 344 -6.02 -3.37 17.89
CA VAL A 344 -6.32 -4.72 18.41
C VAL A 344 -5.97 -4.81 19.90
N ALA A 345 -4.82 -4.29 20.31
CA ALA A 345 -4.40 -4.27 21.71
C ALA A 345 -5.39 -3.53 22.62
N GLN A 346 -5.82 -2.34 22.20
CA GLN A 346 -6.79 -1.54 22.94
C GLN A 346 -8.18 -2.21 22.96
N LYS A 347 -8.71 -2.59 21.79
CA LYS A 347 -10.09 -3.10 21.64
C LYS A 347 -10.32 -4.45 22.32
N TYR A 348 -9.34 -5.37 22.26
CA TYR A 348 -9.54 -6.76 22.70
C TYR A 348 -8.77 -7.16 23.95
N PHE A 349 -7.73 -6.41 24.32
CA PHE A 349 -6.87 -6.74 25.46
C PHE A 349 -6.84 -5.64 26.53
N GLY A 350 -7.50 -4.50 26.31
CA GLY A 350 -7.47 -3.37 27.25
C GLY A 350 -6.07 -2.76 27.39
N LEU A 351 -5.17 -3.02 26.44
CA LEU A 351 -3.80 -2.54 26.46
C LEU A 351 -3.72 -1.22 25.71
N ASP A 352 -3.58 -0.12 26.45
CA ASP A 352 -3.27 1.20 25.90
C ASP A 352 -1.77 1.48 26.10
N PRO A 353 -0.96 1.56 25.03
CA PRO A 353 0.46 1.89 25.14
C PRO A 353 0.67 3.24 25.81
N GLU A 354 1.80 3.39 26.50
CA GLU A 354 2.20 4.67 27.09
C GLU A 354 2.28 5.76 26.02
N ARG A 355 1.74 6.93 26.33
CA ARG A 355 1.72 8.11 25.46
C ARG A 355 2.70 9.15 26.00
N PRO A 356 3.73 9.54 25.22
CA PRO A 356 4.67 10.54 25.66
C PRO A 356 3.98 11.86 26.03
N LYS A 357 4.35 12.46 27.16
CA LYS A 357 3.88 13.79 27.55
C LYS A 357 4.64 14.87 26.79
N LEU A 358 3.94 15.92 26.41
CA LEU A 358 4.50 17.10 25.75
C LEU A 358 4.34 18.33 26.66
N GLN A 359 5.35 19.20 26.66
CA GLN A 359 5.23 20.52 27.25
C GLN A 359 4.42 21.43 26.31
N ARG A 360 3.60 22.32 26.89
CA ARG A 360 2.67 23.19 26.15
C ARG A 360 3.37 24.05 25.10
N ASP A 361 4.51 24.63 25.46
CA ASP A 361 5.39 25.43 24.60
C ASP A 361 6.12 24.60 23.53
N GLY A 362 6.31 23.30 23.78
CA GLY A 362 6.93 22.35 22.85
C GLY A 362 6.01 21.84 21.74
N VAL A 363 4.68 21.93 21.89
CA VAL A 363 3.71 21.37 20.92
C VAL A 363 3.90 21.91 19.50
N PRO A 364 4.04 23.24 19.26
CA PRO A 364 4.24 23.74 17.90
C PRO A 364 5.51 23.18 17.26
N SER A 365 6.63 23.15 18.00
CA SER A 365 7.90 22.62 17.49
C SER A 365 7.78 21.14 17.12
N PHE A 366 7.13 20.35 17.97
CA PHE A 366 6.91 18.92 17.73
C PHE A 366 6.08 18.66 16.47
N LEU A 367 4.94 19.35 16.31
CA LEU A 367 4.06 19.17 15.15
C LEU A 367 4.73 19.61 13.84
N LEU A 368 5.52 20.69 13.84
CA LEU A 368 6.26 21.11 12.66
C LEU A 368 7.38 20.14 12.29
N ALA A 369 8.11 19.60 13.28
CA ALA A 369 9.10 18.57 13.03
C ALA A 369 8.46 17.29 12.45
N GLU A 370 7.28 16.91 12.92
CA GLU A 370 6.52 15.79 12.36
C GLU A 370 6.05 16.10 10.93
N ALA A 371 5.50 17.28 10.66
CA ALA A 371 5.15 17.69 9.30
C ALA A 371 6.36 17.70 8.35
N ALA A 372 7.53 18.14 8.83
CA ALA A 372 8.73 18.23 8.02
C ALA A 372 9.38 16.87 7.75
N HIS A 373 9.34 15.93 8.72
CA HIS A 373 10.19 14.73 8.67
C HIS A 373 9.49 13.39 8.89
N ALA A 374 8.28 13.35 9.47
CA ALA A 374 7.66 12.10 9.88
C ALA A 374 7.35 11.19 8.67
N PRO A 375 7.92 9.98 8.63
CA PRO A 375 7.80 9.11 7.46
C PRO A 375 6.36 8.66 7.21
N GLU A 376 5.56 8.52 8.27
CA GLU A 376 4.15 8.14 8.18
C GLU A 376 3.35 9.17 7.39
N LEU A 377 3.55 10.47 7.68
CA LEU A 377 2.83 11.55 7.02
C LEU A 377 3.27 11.69 5.55
N TRP A 378 4.57 11.55 5.28
CA TRP A 378 5.13 11.70 3.94
C TRP A 378 4.82 10.53 3.00
N LEU A 379 4.79 9.31 3.54
CA LEU A 379 4.49 8.09 2.79
C LEU A 379 3.00 7.79 2.74
N GLN A 380 2.16 8.51 3.50
CA GLN A 380 0.70 8.38 3.49
C GLN A 380 0.03 9.77 3.52
N LYS A 381 0.41 10.63 2.55
CA LYS A 381 -0.11 11.99 2.45
C LYS A 381 -1.64 12.02 2.42
N SER A 382 -2.23 12.98 3.12
CA SER A 382 -3.69 13.14 3.25
C SER A 382 -4.43 11.91 3.82
N TYR A 383 -3.70 10.92 4.37
CA TYR A 383 -4.26 9.66 4.86
C TYR A 383 -3.93 9.40 6.33
N LEU A 384 -2.66 9.55 6.74
CA LEU A 384 -2.25 9.47 8.15
C LEU A 384 -1.96 10.86 8.70
N ALA A 385 -2.24 11.03 10.00
CA ALA A 385 -1.95 12.24 10.75
C ALA A 385 -1.28 11.90 12.10
N ARG A 386 -0.43 12.80 12.57
CA ARG A 386 0.15 12.75 13.92
C ARG A 386 -0.78 13.50 14.86
N VAL A 387 -1.21 12.87 15.94
CA VAL A 387 -2.25 13.38 16.83
C VAL A 387 -1.69 13.70 18.21
N VAL A 388 -2.02 14.89 18.71
CA VAL A 388 -1.74 15.32 20.08
C VAL A 388 -3.09 15.56 20.77
N LEU A 389 -3.30 14.91 21.91
CA LEU A 389 -4.50 15.08 22.72
C LEU A 389 -4.25 16.06 23.85
N ILE A 390 -5.29 16.83 24.17
CA ILE A 390 -5.37 17.66 25.36
C ILE A 390 -6.25 16.91 26.37
N ASP A 391 -5.61 16.18 27.28
CA ASP A 391 -6.28 15.34 28.26
C ASP A 391 -6.30 16.06 29.63
N ALA A 392 -7.48 16.23 30.21
CA ALA A 392 -7.63 16.94 31.48
C ALA A 392 -6.87 16.28 32.65
N THR A 393 -6.62 14.96 32.57
CA THR A 393 -5.95 14.18 33.62
C THR A 393 -4.47 13.93 33.32
N ARG A 394 -4.13 13.67 32.06
CA ARG A 394 -2.76 13.31 31.63
C ARG A 394 -1.95 14.50 31.12
N GLY A 395 -2.60 15.65 30.91
CA GLY A 395 -2.01 16.82 30.27
C GLY A 395 -1.99 16.66 28.75
N ILE A 396 -0.99 17.27 28.11
CA ILE A 396 -0.83 17.19 26.66
C ILE A 396 -0.02 15.94 26.33
N VAL A 397 -0.59 15.05 25.52
CA VAL A 397 0.04 13.77 25.18
C VAL A 397 0.10 13.54 23.67
N ASP A 398 1.22 12.99 23.23
CA ASP A 398 1.38 12.46 21.87
C ASP A 398 0.61 11.14 21.74
N ASP A 399 -0.48 11.17 20.99
CA ASP A 399 -1.30 10.00 20.72
C ASP A 399 -0.84 9.24 19.47
N GLY A 400 0.32 9.58 18.94
CA GLY A 400 0.94 8.88 17.84
C GLY A 400 0.23 9.13 16.52
N VAL A 401 0.29 8.13 15.63
CA VAL A 401 -0.22 8.24 14.26
C VAL A 401 -1.59 7.56 14.16
N LEU A 402 -2.56 8.24 13.58
CA LEU A 402 -3.91 7.74 13.33
C LEU A 402 -4.34 8.00 11.87
N PRO A 403 -5.31 7.23 11.34
CA PRO A 403 -5.98 7.60 10.10
C PRO A 403 -6.63 8.98 10.24
N LEU A 404 -6.33 9.90 9.32
CA LEU A 404 -6.84 11.27 9.34
C LEU A 404 -8.37 11.29 9.30
N GLN A 405 -8.97 10.42 8.48
CA GLN A 405 -10.43 10.24 8.43
C GLN A 405 -11.01 9.95 9.81
N HIS A 406 -10.39 9.06 10.59
CA HIS A 406 -10.88 8.73 11.92
C HIS A 406 -10.83 9.95 12.84
N PHE A 407 -9.77 10.76 12.78
CA PHE A 407 -9.67 11.97 13.58
C PHE A 407 -10.76 13.00 13.25
N VAL A 408 -11.06 13.19 11.96
CA VAL A 408 -12.05 14.16 11.47
C VAL A 408 -13.48 13.71 11.77
N ASP A 409 -13.79 12.43 11.53
CA ASP A 409 -15.16 11.90 11.60
C ASP A 409 -15.59 11.52 13.04
N SER A 410 -14.63 11.35 13.96
CA SER A 410 -14.93 10.83 15.31
C SER A 410 -14.91 11.92 16.37
N ALA A 411 -15.90 11.88 17.26
CA ALA A 411 -15.88 12.62 18.51
C ALA A 411 -14.72 12.14 19.41
N GLY A 412 -14.22 13.02 20.27
CA GLY A 412 -13.13 12.72 21.19
C GLY A 412 -12.73 13.93 22.03
N PRO A 413 -11.70 13.79 22.87
CA PRO A 413 -11.16 14.94 23.59
C PRO A 413 -10.62 15.99 22.61
N ASP A 414 -10.48 17.20 23.14
CA ASP A 414 -9.80 18.30 22.45
C ASP A 414 -8.42 17.85 22.01
N ALA A 415 -8.08 18.15 20.76
CA ALA A 415 -6.91 17.57 20.12
C ALA A 415 -6.49 18.36 18.88
N VAL A 416 -5.25 18.16 18.47
CA VAL A 416 -4.75 18.61 17.18
C VAL A 416 -4.16 17.44 16.41
N ALA A 417 -4.44 17.37 15.12
CA ALA A 417 -3.78 16.48 14.18
C ALA A 417 -3.02 17.28 13.12
N VAL A 418 -1.80 16.86 12.81
CA VAL A 418 -1.03 17.38 11.66
C VAL A 418 -0.85 16.30 10.61
N ALA A 419 -1.13 16.66 9.36
CA ALA A 419 -0.93 15.80 8.19
C ALA A 419 -0.05 16.53 7.17
N VAL A 420 0.62 15.77 6.30
CA VAL A 420 1.24 16.30 5.09
C VAL A 420 0.29 16.01 3.94
N GLU A 421 -0.06 17.02 3.16
CA GLU A 421 -1.02 16.91 2.07
C GLU A 421 -0.40 17.33 0.74
N ALA A 422 -1.04 16.90 -0.34
CA ALA A 422 -0.69 17.32 -1.68
C ALA A 422 -1.96 17.71 -2.44
N ASN A 423 -1.86 18.69 -3.34
CA ASN A 423 -2.98 19.10 -4.18
C ASN A 423 -2.74 18.78 -5.68
N PRO A 424 -3.74 18.94 -6.55
CA PRO A 424 -3.59 18.65 -7.98
C PRO A 424 -2.57 19.54 -8.70
N LYS A 425 -2.15 20.67 -8.11
CA LYS A 425 -1.09 21.53 -8.66
C LYS A 425 0.32 21.01 -8.34
N GLY A 426 0.43 19.94 -7.55
CA GLY A 426 1.71 19.37 -7.12
C GLY A 426 2.33 20.06 -5.90
N GLU A 427 1.62 20.99 -5.26
CA GLU A 427 2.06 21.62 -4.02
C GLU A 427 1.94 20.62 -2.87
N ILE A 428 2.95 20.57 -2.00
CA ILE A 428 2.97 19.75 -0.79
C ILE A 428 3.06 20.68 0.40
N TYR A 429 2.14 20.55 1.35
CA TYR A 429 2.00 21.48 2.47
C TYR A 429 1.51 20.78 3.74
N PRO A 430 1.77 21.33 4.93
CA PRO A 430 1.17 20.87 6.17
C PRO A 430 -0.31 21.29 6.26
N ALA A 431 -1.16 20.37 6.72
CA ALA A 431 -2.54 20.64 7.11
C ALA A 431 -2.73 20.34 8.59
N VAL A 432 -3.29 21.30 9.32
CA VAL A 432 -3.52 21.22 10.77
C VAL A 432 -5.02 21.16 11.03
N TYR A 433 -5.44 20.13 11.76
CA TYR A 433 -6.83 19.90 12.11
C TYR A 433 -6.98 20.07 13.62
N VAL A 434 -7.74 21.07 14.04
CA VAL A 434 -7.97 21.39 15.46
C VAL A 434 -9.38 20.95 15.83
N ARG A 435 -9.48 19.98 16.74
CA ARG A 435 -10.74 19.55 17.33
C ARG A 435 -10.93 20.22 18.70
N LYS A 436 -11.97 21.04 18.82
CA LYS A 436 -12.37 21.69 20.08
C LYS A 436 -13.86 21.50 20.31
N GLY A 437 -14.24 20.90 21.44
CA GLY A 437 -15.64 20.61 21.75
C GLY A 437 -16.33 19.78 20.66
N ASN A 438 -15.62 18.79 20.09
CA ASN A 438 -16.02 17.98 18.94
C ASN A 438 -16.23 18.71 17.60
N ALA A 439 -15.99 20.02 17.51
CA ALA A 439 -15.93 20.72 16.23
C ALA A 439 -14.49 20.66 15.68
N VAL A 440 -14.34 20.25 14.42
CA VAL A 440 -13.04 20.19 13.73
C VAL A 440 -12.91 21.38 12.78
N SER A 441 -11.81 22.13 12.91
CA SER A 441 -11.42 23.21 11.99
C SER A 441 -10.11 22.85 11.28
N GLU A 442 -10.02 23.22 10.00
CA GLU A 442 -8.84 23.00 9.16
C GLU A 442 -8.06 24.30 8.96
N HIS A 443 -6.75 24.21 9.14
CA HIS A 443 -5.80 25.31 8.96
C HIS A 443 -4.66 24.85 8.06
N LEU A 444 -4.58 25.40 6.85
CA LEU A 444 -3.52 25.07 5.89
C LEU A 444 -2.31 25.97 6.13
N LEU A 445 -1.13 25.36 6.25
CA LEU A 445 0.13 26.10 6.27
C LEU A 445 0.68 26.22 4.83
N PRO A 446 1.47 27.26 4.52
CA PRO A 446 2.01 27.45 3.19
C PRO A 446 2.93 26.29 2.78
N SER A 447 3.02 26.05 1.46
CA SER A 447 4.06 25.18 0.91
C SER A 447 5.42 25.88 0.98
N ASN A 448 6.49 25.11 1.06
CA ASN A 448 7.87 25.59 0.95
C ASN A 448 8.55 24.87 -0.23
N PRO A 449 9.22 25.59 -1.17
CA PRO A 449 9.91 24.96 -2.30
C PRO A 449 10.96 23.92 -1.90
N LEU A 450 11.56 24.05 -0.72
CA LEU A 450 12.53 23.11 -0.15
C LEU A 450 11.89 22.11 0.83
N LEU A 451 10.56 22.15 0.96
CA LEU A 451 9.77 21.32 1.88
C LEU A 451 10.18 21.49 3.36
N ASP A 452 10.74 22.66 3.69
CA ASP A 452 11.04 23.08 5.05
C ASP A 452 9.80 23.75 5.68
N PHE A 453 9.22 23.06 6.66
CA PHE A 453 8.02 23.50 7.37
C PHE A 453 8.34 24.00 8.79
N GLU A 454 9.62 24.14 9.15
CA GLU A 454 10.04 24.60 10.48
C GLU A 454 10.38 26.10 10.53
N THR A 455 9.98 26.85 9.49
CA THR A 455 10.25 28.28 9.40
C THR A 455 9.48 29.10 10.45
N ALA A 456 9.91 30.33 10.70
CA ALA A 456 9.25 31.24 11.61
C ALA A 456 7.78 31.53 11.22
N GLU A 457 7.49 31.58 9.92
CA GLU A 457 6.13 31.76 9.39
C GLU A 457 5.23 30.57 9.75
N HIS A 458 5.67 29.33 9.49
CA HIS A 458 4.93 28.13 9.85
C HIS A 458 4.67 28.06 11.36
N ARG A 459 5.68 28.42 12.17
CA ARG A 459 5.55 28.49 13.63
C ARG A 459 4.52 29.51 14.08
N ALA A 460 4.52 30.71 13.50
CA ALA A 460 3.54 31.74 13.83
C ALA A 460 2.12 31.29 13.48
N MET A 461 1.91 30.75 12.28
CA MET A 461 0.60 30.26 11.82
C MET A 461 0.10 29.07 12.63
N LEU A 462 0.95 28.08 12.91
CA LEU A 462 0.57 26.94 13.75
C LEU A 462 0.23 27.39 15.16
N THR A 463 1.01 28.30 15.74
CA THR A 463 0.72 28.83 17.09
C THR A 463 -0.63 29.53 17.11
N ALA A 464 -0.95 30.32 16.09
CA ALA A 464 -2.26 30.96 15.96
C ALA A 464 -3.38 29.92 15.90
N ALA A 465 -3.24 28.86 15.09
CA ALA A 465 -4.22 27.78 14.98
C ALA A 465 -4.43 27.00 16.30
N LEU A 466 -3.39 26.87 17.12
CA LEU A 466 -3.43 26.15 18.41
C LEU A 466 -3.95 26.99 19.58
N THR A 467 -4.05 28.31 19.42
CA THR A 467 -4.56 29.26 20.42
C THR A 467 -5.84 28.76 21.12
N PRO A 468 -6.87 28.26 20.40
CA PRO A 468 -8.11 27.81 21.03
C PRO A 468 -7.93 26.60 21.96
N LEU A 469 -6.88 25.80 21.79
CA LEU A 469 -6.61 24.60 22.58
C LEU A 469 -5.68 24.86 23.77
N LEU A 470 -4.69 25.73 23.59
CA LEU A 470 -3.56 25.86 24.53
C LEU A 470 -3.65 27.08 25.47
N GLN A 471 -4.62 27.98 25.27
CA GLN A 471 -4.85 29.13 26.16
C GLN A 471 -5.86 28.86 27.29
N GLY A 472 -6.28 27.60 27.45
CA GLY A 472 -7.10 27.12 28.58
C GLY A 472 -6.29 26.76 29.81
#